data_AF-A0A401QNF5-F1
#
_entry.id   AF-A0A401QNF5-F1
#
_cell.length_a   1.000
_cell.length_b   1.000
_cell.length_c   1.000
_cell.angle_alpha   90.00
_cell.angle_beta   90.00
_cell.angle_gamma   90.00
#
_symmetry.space_group_name_H-M   'P 1'
#
loop_
_entity.id
_entity.type
_entity.pdbx_description
1 polymer ?
#
loop_
_entity_poly.entity_id
_entity_poly.type
_entity_poly.pdbx_seq_one_letter_code
_entity_poly.pdbx_strand_id
1 'polypeptide(L)'
;MAEFAVRHAAQGRRVVLVTSGGTKVPLESRTVRFLDNFSSGWRGAVSAEYFLGLGYAVVFLHRQRSLYPFSRRYSGLNLLDALKAVLDAGTTCWRVEADQAVLPDILPVLQRYVAVREAGLLLPVEFSTLSDYLYLLRAAAQALNPIGRDIK
;
A
#
# COMPACT_ATOMS: atom_id res chain seq x y z
N MET A 1 7.74 -2.41 12.01
CA MET A 1 8.78 -1.95 11.06
C MET A 1 10.13 -2.60 11.31
N ALA A 2 10.69 -2.55 12.53
CA ALA A 2 11.99 -3.17 12.84
C ALA A 2 12.03 -4.68 12.53
N GLU A 3 11.05 -5.45 13.01
CA GLU A 3 10.95 -6.89 12.72
C GLU A 3 10.89 -7.19 11.21
N PHE A 4 10.12 -6.40 10.46
CA PHE A 4 10.03 -6.52 9.01
C PHE A 4 11.38 -6.28 8.33
N ALA A 5 12.11 -5.25 8.77
CA ALA A 5 13.45 -4.93 8.25
C ALA A 5 14.44 -6.07 8.56
N VAL A 6 14.49 -6.53 9.81
CA VAL A 6 15.40 -7.61 10.26
C VAL A 6 15.11 -8.91 9.52
N ARG A 7 13.85 -9.32 9.42
CA ARG A 7 13.46 -10.56 8.71
C ARG A 7 13.93 -10.56 7.26
N HIS A 8 13.68 -9.47 6.54
CA HIS A 8 14.05 -9.38 5.12
C HIS A 8 15.56 -9.24 4.92
N ALA A 9 16.25 -8.49 5.78
CA ALA A 9 17.71 -8.41 5.76
C ALA A 9 18.37 -9.77 6.02
N ALA A 10 17.85 -10.56 6.97
CA ALA A 10 18.33 -11.92 7.23
C ALA A 10 18.14 -12.86 6.02
N GLN A 11 17.17 -12.57 5.14
CA GLN A 11 16.95 -13.29 3.88
C GLN A 11 17.75 -12.70 2.70
N GLY A 12 18.68 -11.77 2.96
CA GLY A 12 19.48 -11.10 1.92
C GLY A 12 18.67 -10.13 1.04
N ARG A 13 17.45 -9.79 1.44
CA ARG A 13 16.55 -8.93 0.67
C ARG A 13 16.74 -7.47 1.03
N ARG A 14 16.80 -6.61 0.00
CA ARG A 14 16.83 -5.16 0.18
C ARG A 14 15.46 -4.65 0.62
N VAL A 15 15.46 -3.75 1.60
CA VAL A 15 14.25 -3.10 2.11
C VAL A 15 14.27 -1.64 1.69
N VAL A 16 13.13 -1.12 1.23
CA VAL A 16 12.95 0.30 0.87
C VAL A 16 11.78 0.89 1.63
N LEU A 17 11.95 2.12 2.11
CA LEU A 17 10.86 2.94 2.63
C LEU A 17 10.33 3.83 1.49
N VAL A 18 9.05 3.71 1.19
CA VAL A 18 8.34 4.60 0.26
C VAL A 18 7.36 5.42 1.07
N THR A 19 7.50 6.75 1.04
CA THR A 19 6.51 7.67 1.59
C THR A 19 5.55 8.12 0.47
N SER A 20 4.24 8.17 0.76
CA SER A 20 3.23 8.48 -0.27
C SER A 20 2.03 9.25 0.28
N GLY A 21 1.46 10.13 -0.54
CA GLY A 21 0.32 10.97 -0.16
C GLY A 21 0.72 12.24 0.60
N GLY A 22 -0.28 13.06 0.90
CA GLY A 22 -0.13 14.35 1.55
C GLY A 22 -0.31 14.33 3.06
N THR A 23 0.33 15.23 3.78
CA THR A 23 0.10 15.46 5.21
C THR A 23 -0.93 16.55 5.41
N LYS A 24 -1.76 16.43 6.46
CA LYS A 24 -2.61 17.53 6.92
C LYS A 24 -2.16 18.08 8.28
N VAL A 25 -2.40 19.36 8.52
CA VAL A 25 -2.15 20.03 9.80
C VAL A 25 -3.48 20.54 10.37
N PRO A 26 -3.93 20.04 11.54
CA PRO A 26 -5.16 20.51 12.16
C PRO A 26 -5.03 21.96 12.63
N LEU A 27 -6.12 22.73 12.51
CA LEU A 27 -6.17 24.11 13.03
C LEU A 27 -6.71 24.18 14.47
N GLU A 28 -7.49 23.17 14.86
CA GLU A 28 -8.11 23.06 16.18
C GLU A 28 -7.90 21.65 16.79
N SER A 29 -7.88 21.54 18.12
CA SER A 29 -7.68 20.27 18.84
C SER A 29 -8.78 19.25 18.58
N ARG A 30 -10.03 19.70 18.49
CA ARG A 30 -11.17 18.93 17.97
C ARG A 30 -11.30 19.22 16.49
N THR A 31 -10.46 18.56 15.71
CA THR A 31 -10.21 18.92 14.32
C THR A 31 -11.45 18.75 13.45
N VAL A 32 -11.95 19.87 12.94
CA VAL A 32 -12.91 19.91 11.82
C VAL A 32 -12.24 20.49 10.58
N ARG A 33 -11.33 21.46 10.76
CA ARG A 33 -10.60 22.12 9.67
C ARG A 33 -9.12 21.81 9.74
N PHE A 34 -8.47 21.77 8.59
CA PHE A 34 -7.06 21.48 8.46
C PHE A 34 -6.48 22.10 7.18
N LEU A 35 -5.19 22.38 7.19
CA LEU A 35 -4.41 22.64 5.98
C LEU A 35 -3.96 21.31 5.40
N ASP A 36 -4.12 21.09 4.09
CA ASP A 36 -3.79 19.84 3.42
C ASP A 36 -2.78 20.07 2.30
N ASN A 37 -1.67 19.33 2.33
CA ASN A 37 -0.75 19.28 1.20
C ASN A 37 -1.30 18.27 0.19
N PHE A 38 -1.72 18.73 -0.98
CA PHE A 38 -2.35 17.84 -1.95
C PHE A 38 -1.37 16.83 -2.56
N SER A 39 -1.69 15.54 -2.42
CA SER A 39 -1.06 14.46 -3.16
C SER A 39 -1.97 13.24 -3.15
N SER A 40 -2.34 12.76 -4.35
CA SER A 40 -3.16 11.55 -4.51
C SER A 40 -2.44 10.27 -4.06
N GLY A 41 -1.10 10.30 -3.98
CA GLY A 41 -0.28 9.12 -3.71
C GLY A 41 0.02 8.25 -4.94
N TRP A 42 -0.34 8.71 -6.16
CA TRP A 42 -0.15 7.93 -7.40
C TRP A 42 1.31 7.49 -7.60
N ARG A 43 2.26 8.44 -7.51
CA ARG A 43 3.69 8.16 -7.71
C ARG A 43 4.21 7.16 -6.68
N GLY A 44 3.89 7.34 -5.40
CA GLY A 44 4.37 6.44 -4.35
C GLY A 44 3.83 5.02 -4.53
N ALA A 45 2.54 4.87 -4.87
CA ALA A 45 1.95 3.56 -5.12
C ALA A 45 2.55 2.85 -6.35
N VAL A 46 2.79 3.59 -7.45
CA VAL A 46 3.51 3.06 -8.63
C VAL A 46 4.94 2.67 -8.28
N SER A 47 5.68 3.51 -7.56
CA SER A 47 7.06 3.21 -7.15
C SER A 47 7.15 1.99 -6.25
N ALA A 48 6.19 1.79 -5.33
CA ALA A 48 6.13 0.60 -4.50
C ALA A 48 5.94 -0.67 -5.35
N GLU A 49 5.02 -0.67 -6.33
CA GLU A 49 4.87 -1.78 -7.28
C GLU A 49 6.18 -2.05 -8.04
N TYR A 50 6.87 -1.00 -8.49
CA TYR A 50 8.14 -1.11 -9.20
C TYR A 50 9.22 -1.77 -8.33
N PHE A 51 9.43 -1.31 -7.10
CA PHE A 51 10.39 -1.91 -6.17
C PHE A 51 10.06 -3.38 -5.83
N LEU A 52 8.78 -3.70 -5.63
CA LEU A 52 8.34 -5.09 -5.46
C LEU A 52 8.69 -5.96 -6.67
N GLY A 53 8.59 -5.40 -7.89
CA GLY A 53 9.00 -6.07 -9.13
C GLY A 53 10.51 -6.31 -9.23
N LEU A 54 11.33 -5.46 -8.60
CA LEU A 54 12.78 -5.64 -8.49
C LEU A 54 13.19 -6.55 -7.32
N GLY A 55 12.23 -7.18 -6.63
CA GLY A 55 12.50 -8.09 -5.51
C GLY A 55 12.81 -7.39 -4.18
N TYR A 56 12.49 -6.10 -4.03
CA TYR A 56 12.60 -5.42 -2.75
C TYR A 56 11.44 -5.80 -1.82
N ALA A 57 11.68 -5.72 -0.52
CA ALA A 57 10.62 -5.57 0.47
C ALA A 57 10.33 -4.08 0.67
N VAL A 58 9.05 -3.70 0.73
CA VAL A 58 8.62 -2.30 0.76
C VAL A 58 7.90 -2.00 2.06
N VAL A 59 8.41 -1.03 2.82
CA VAL A 59 7.63 -0.32 3.85
C VAL A 59 6.93 0.84 3.15
N PHE A 60 5.60 0.78 3.08
CA PHE A 60 4.78 1.78 2.41
C PHE A 60 4.12 2.68 3.44
N LEU A 61 4.81 3.76 3.82
CA LEU A 61 4.31 4.78 4.74
C LEU A 61 3.42 5.75 3.95
N HIS A 62 2.10 5.62 4.06
CA HIS A 62 1.18 6.36 3.19
C HIS A 62 0.06 7.08 3.94
N ARG A 63 -0.45 8.13 3.32
CA ARG A 63 -1.62 8.83 3.83
C ARG A 63 -2.84 7.90 3.81
N GLN A 64 -3.60 7.88 4.90
CA GLN A 64 -4.88 7.18 4.95
C GLN A 64 -5.79 7.66 3.79
N ARG A 65 -6.41 6.72 3.08
CA ARG A 65 -7.25 6.96 1.88
C ARG A 65 -6.52 7.59 0.67
N SER A 66 -5.18 7.63 0.65
CA SER A 66 -4.48 7.85 -0.62
C SER A 66 -4.47 6.59 -1.49
N LEU A 67 -4.04 6.72 -2.73
CA LEU A 67 -3.84 5.59 -3.63
C LEU A 67 -2.88 4.56 -3.03
N TYR A 68 -3.25 3.29 -3.16
CA TYR A 68 -2.55 2.14 -2.61
C TYR A 68 -1.99 1.25 -3.74
N PRO A 69 -0.82 0.61 -3.57
CA PRO A 69 -0.23 -0.27 -4.58
C PRO A 69 -1.24 -1.30 -5.08
N PHE A 70 -1.24 -1.58 -6.38
CA PHE A 70 -2.18 -2.46 -7.08
C PHE A 70 -3.61 -1.91 -7.19
N SER A 71 -4.27 -1.62 -6.07
CA SER A 71 -5.68 -1.17 -6.07
C SER A 71 -5.88 0.24 -6.62
N ARG A 72 -4.82 1.07 -6.69
CA ARG A 72 -4.84 2.41 -7.31
C ARG A 72 -5.41 2.43 -8.74
N ARG A 73 -5.35 1.31 -9.46
CA ARG A 73 -5.86 1.20 -10.84
C ARG A 73 -7.38 1.26 -10.90
N TYR A 74 -8.04 0.93 -9.80
CA TYR A 74 -9.49 0.77 -9.70
C TYR A 74 -10.13 1.77 -8.74
N SER A 75 -9.36 2.71 -8.18
CA SER A 75 -9.82 3.62 -7.12
C SER A 75 -10.95 4.57 -7.54
N GLY A 76 -11.12 4.80 -8.85
CA GLY A 76 -12.20 5.64 -9.39
C GLY A 76 -13.44 4.85 -9.79
N LEU A 77 -13.42 3.51 -9.68
CA LEU A 77 -14.53 2.65 -10.05
C LEU A 77 -15.41 2.40 -8.83
N ASN A 78 -16.72 2.35 -9.06
CA ASN A 78 -17.63 1.78 -8.08
C ASN A 78 -17.49 0.26 -8.13
N LEU A 79 -17.06 -0.34 -7.02
CA LEU A 79 -16.80 -1.77 -6.93
C LEU A 79 -18.02 -2.61 -7.31
N LEU A 80 -19.23 -2.17 -6.94
CA LEU A 80 -20.45 -2.95 -7.20
C LEU A 80 -20.79 -3.03 -8.69
N ASP A 81 -20.39 -2.04 -9.49
CA ASP A 81 -20.60 -2.05 -10.94
C ASP A 81 -19.67 -3.07 -11.65
N ALA A 82 -18.62 -3.51 -10.96
CA ALA A 82 -17.65 -4.48 -11.46
C ALA A 82 -17.92 -5.93 -10.98
N LEU A 83 -18.98 -6.16 -10.20
CA LEU A 83 -19.28 -7.47 -9.61
C LEU A 83 -20.64 -7.98 -10.09
N LYS A 84 -20.71 -9.28 -10.36
CA LYS A 84 -21.93 -10.00 -10.76
C LYS A 84 -22.24 -11.08 -9.73
N ALA A 85 -23.46 -11.08 -9.21
CA ALA A 85 -23.97 -12.19 -8.42
C ALA A 85 -24.51 -13.27 -9.35
N VAL A 86 -23.92 -14.46 -9.29
CA VAL A 86 -24.28 -15.60 -10.12
C VAL A 86 -24.80 -16.72 -9.23
N LEU A 87 -26.02 -17.19 -9.50
CA LEU A 87 -26.60 -18.34 -8.82
C LEU A 87 -26.11 -19.62 -9.50
N ASP A 88 -25.50 -20.50 -8.72
CA ASP A 88 -25.16 -21.84 -9.18
C ASP A 88 -26.39 -22.74 -9.16
N ALA A 89 -26.90 -23.05 -10.36
CA ALA A 89 -28.11 -23.86 -10.54
C ALA A 89 -27.96 -25.29 -9.96
N GLY A 90 -26.73 -25.80 -9.80
CA GLY A 90 -26.49 -27.14 -9.25
C GLY A 90 -26.46 -27.21 -7.72
N THR A 91 -26.20 -26.08 -7.05
CA THR A 91 -25.92 -26.06 -5.60
C THR A 91 -26.79 -25.07 -4.81
N THR A 92 -27.63 -24.29 -5.50
CA THR A 92 -28.42 -23.16 -4.97
C THR A 92 -27.59 -22.10 -4.22
N CYS A 93 -26.27 -22.13 -4.37
CA CYS A 93 -25.35 -21.18 -3.75
C CYS A 93 -25.08 -19.98 -4.69
N TRP A 94 -24.93 -18.80 -4.08
CA TRP A 94 -24.50 -17.60 -4.78
C TRP A 94 -22.97 -17.51 -4.81
N ARG A 95 -22.42 -17.16 -5.97
CA ARG A 95 -21.02 -16.76 -6.13
C ARG A 95 -20.92 -15.36 -6.72
N VAL A 96 -19.79 -14.71 -6.48
CA VAL A 96 -19.50 -13.39 -7.04
C VAL A 96 -18.45 -13.55 -8.12
N GLU A 97 -18.76 -13.05 -9.32
CA GLU A 97 -17.84 -13.00 -10.45
C GLU A 97 -17.46 -11.54 -10.74
N ALA A 98 -16.21 -11.30 -11.13
CA ALA A 98 -15.72 -9.97 -11.47
C ALA A 98 -15.81 -9.72 -12.99
N ASP A 99 -16.30 -8.55 -13.40
CA ASP A 99 -16.34 -8.14 -14.80
C ASP A 99 -14.98 -7.60 -15.24
N GLN A 100 -14.27 -8.37 -16.07
CA GLN A 100 -12.95 -7.99 -16.59
C GLN A 100 -13.00 -6.83 -17.60
N ALA A 101 -14.16 -6.56 -18.21
CA ALA A 101 -14.31 -5.40 -19.09
C ALA A 101 -14.30 -4.08 -18.29
N VAL A 102 -14.81 -4.11 -17.06
CA VAL A 102 -14.81 -2.97 -16.12
C VAL A 102 -13.47 -2.90 -15.37
N LEU A 103 -12.82 -4.05 -15.14
CA LEU A 103 -11.56 -4.16 -14.42
C LEU A 103 -10.42 -4.60 -15.35
N PRO A 104 -9.81 -3.67 -16.11
CA PRO A 104 -8.72 -4.00 -17.02
C PRO A 104 -7.52 -4.55 -16.24
N ASP A 105 -6.89 -5.60 -16.77
CA ASP A 105 -5.74 -6.29 -16.17
C ASP A 105 -5.95 -6.85 -14.74
N ILE A 106 -7.21 -7.07 -14.32
CA ILE A 106 -7.49 -7.48 -12.94
C ILE A 106 -6.80 -8.78 -12.54
N LEU A 107 -6.78 -9.77 -13.44
CA LEU A 107 -6.21 -11.08 -13.14
C LEU A 107 -4.69 -11.01 -12.86
N PRO A 108 -3.84 -10.49 -13.76
CA PRO A 108 -2.41 -10.38 -13.48
C PRO A 108 -2.10 -9.45 -12.30
N VAL A 109 -2.87 -8.38 -12.10
CA VAL A 109 -2.71 -7.47 -10.95
C VAL A 109 -3.02 -8.19 -9.64
N LEU A 110 -4.11 -8.96 -9.59
CA LEU A 110 -4.53 -9.73 -8.42
C LEU A 110 -3.52 -10.83 -8.08
N GLN A 111 -3.07 -11.60 -9.08
CA GLN A 111 -2.04 -12.63 -8.91
C GLN A 111 -0.76 -12.05 -8.30
N ARG A 112 -0.30 -10.90 -8.82
CA ARG A 112 0.89 -10.23 -8.30
C ARG A 112 0.70 -9.72 -6.86
N TYR A 113 -0.47 -9.14 -6.56
CA TYR A 113 -0.80 -8.69 -5.21
C TYR A 113 -0.83 -9.84 -4.20
N VAL A 114 -1.46 -10.97 -4.57
CA VAL A 114 -1.51 -12.18 -3.74
C VAL A 114 -0.11 -12.70 -3.48
N ALA A 115 0.73 -12.85 -4.51
CA ALA A 115 2.11 -13.29 -4.36
C ALA A 115 2.93 -12.37 -3.43
N VAL A 116 2.77 -11.05 -3.56
CA VAL A 116 3.42 -10.06 -2.67
C VAL A 116 2.95 -10.20 -1.22
N ARG A 117 1.65 -10.45 -1.02
CA ARG A 117 1.06 -10.65 0.31
C ARG A 117 1.54 -11.93 0.96
N GLU A 118 1.51 -13.05 0.24
CA GLU A 118 1.94 -14.36 0.75
C GLU A 118 3.42 -14.37 1.10
N ALA A 119 4.27 -13.74 0.27
CA ALA A 119 5.68 -13.57 0.56
C ALA A 119 5.98 -12.51 1.66
N GLY A 120 4.95 -11.79 2.13
CA GLY A 120 5.07 -10.74 3.14
C GLY A 120 6.02 -9.62 2.71
N LEU A 121 5.97 -9.20 1.44
CA LEU A 121 6.92 -8.23 0.87
C LEU A 121 6.49 -6.77 1.02
N LEU A 122 5.22 -6.50 1.39
CA LEU A 122 4.67 -5.15 1.54
C LEU A 122 4.18 -4.94 2.98
N LEU A 123 4.73 -3.94 3.66
CA LEU A 123 4.27 -3.49 4.97
C LEU A 123 3.61 -2.10 4.85
N PRO A 124 2.27 -2.02 4.84
CA PRO A 124 1.57 -0.74 4.84
C PRO A 124 1.58 -0.12 6.24
N VAL A 125 1.86 1.19 6.31
CA VAL A 125 1.80 1.99 7.54
C VAL A 125 1.08 3.29 7.21
N GLU A 126 -0.06 3.53 7.85
CA GLU A 126 -0.88 4.71 7.56
C GLU A 126 -0.49 5.91 8.44
N PHE A 127 -0.51 7.10 7.85
CA PHE A 127 -0.48 8.37 8.57
C PHE A 127 -1.63 9.26 8.12
N SER A 128 -2.02 10.23 8.94
CA SER A 128 -3.03 11.23 8.55
C SER A 128 -2.48 12.64 8.68
N THR A 129 -1.89 12.96 9.83
CA THR A 129 -1.37 14.30 10.14
C THR A 129 0.13 14.41 9.89
N LEU A 130 0.63 15.64 9.84
CA LEU A 130 2.07 15.89 9.81
C LEU A 130 2.78 15.28 11.05
N SER A 131 2.15 15.35 12.23
CA SER A 131 2.70 14.76 13.45
C SER A 131 2.87 13.25 13.30
N ASP A 132 1.81 12.54 12.85
CA ASP A 132 1.88 11.08 12.60
C ASP A 132 3.02 10.75 11.64
N TYR A 133 3.10 11.49 10.54
CA TYR A 133 4.12 11.31 9.52
C TYR A 133 5.54 11.43 10.10
N LEU A 134 5.81 12.48 10.90
CA LEU A 134 7.14 12.70 11.47
C LEU A 134 7.53 11.60 12.47
N TYR A 135 6.62 11.18 13.34
CA TYR A 135 6.88 10.08 14.28
C TYR A 135 7.11 8.75 13.56
N LEU A 136 6.26 8.43 12.59
CA LEU A 136 6.35 7.18 11.84
C LEU A 136 7.57 7.17 10.92
N LEU A 137 7.93 8.29 10.30
CA LEU A 137 9.14 8.42 9.49
C LEU A 137 10.39 8.23 10.33
N ARG A 138 10.45 8.84 11.52
CA ARG A 138 11.56 8.62 12.46
C ARG A 138 11.65 7.15 12.86
N ALA A 139 10.53 6.53 13.22
CA ALA A 139 10.49 5.12 13.60
C ALA A 139 10.89 4.20 12.44
N ALA A 140 10.48 4.52 11.20
CA ALA A 140 10.89 3.79 10.01
C ALA A 140 12.40 3.92 9.75
N ALA A 141 12.95 5.13 9.83
CA ALA A 141 14.38 5.37 9.68
C ALA A 141 15.20 4.59 10.73
N GLN A 142 14.78 4.64 12.00
CA GLN A 142 15.42 3.87 13.07
C GLN A 142 15.31 2.36 12.85
N ALA A 143 14.17 1.87 12.35
CA ALA A 143 13.97 0.46 12.02
C ALA A 143 14.85 -0.02 10.86
N LEU A 144 15.15 0.85 9.89
CA LEU A 144 15.96 0.53 8.72
C LEU A 144 17.47 0.78 8.94
N ASN A 145 17.84 1.55 9.96
CA ASN A 145 19.25 1.85 10.27
C ASN A 145 20.14 0.60 10.43
N PRO A 146 19.74 -0.47 11.16
CA PRO A 146 20.59 -1.64 11.38
C PRO A 146 20.87 -2.48 10.12
N ILE A 147 20.08 -2.29 9.06
CA ILE A 147 20.20 -3.05 7.82
C ILE A 147 20.88 -2.25 6.71
N GLY A 148 21.28 -1.02 7.00
CA GLY A 148 22.20 -0.26 6.15
C GLY A 148 23.55 -0.96 6.10
N ARG A 149 24.17 -1.02 4.92
CA ARG A 149 25.58 -1.46 4.83
C ARG A 149 26.44 -0.44 5.58
N ASP A 150 27.47 -0.91 6.28
CA ASP A 150 28.66 -0.08 6.52
C ASP A 150 29.12 0.39 5.14
N ILE A 151 28.86 1.66 4.83
CA ILE A 151 29.46 2.33 3.70
C ILE A 151 30.94 2.49 4.09
N LYS A 152 31.74 1.49 3.74
CA LYS A 152 33.19 1.63 3.66
C LYS A 152 33.55 2.43 2.41
#